data_AF-A0A7V4FZF4-F1
#
_entry.id   AF-A0A7V4FZF4-F1
#
_cell.length_a   1.000
_cell.length_b   1.000
_cell.length_c   1.000
_cell.angle_alpha   90.00
_cell.angle_beta   90.00
_cell.angle_gamma   90.00
#
_symmetry.space_group_name_H-M   'P 1'
#
loop_
_entity.id
_entity.type
_entity.pdbx_description
1 polymer ?
#
loop_
_entity_poly.entity_id
_entity_poly.type
_entity_poly.pdbx_seq_one_letter_code
_entity_poly.pdbx_strand_id
1 'polypeptide(L)'
;MHPAEANLRLVVNADGFGMDSSLSRGTLQAHREGIVTSTSVIGNCADPVEIREWLSAAPDLGVGVHLTLTVGSPVAHPSSIRSLLGPDDRFPSQASEVYLAWAKGILR
;
A
#
# COMPACT_ATOMS: atom_id res chain seq x y z
N MET A 1 2.76 26.82 -37.81
CA MET A 1 2.37 27.01 -36.39
C MET A 1 2.20 25.61 -35.81
N HIS A 2 3.20 25.11 -35.07
CA HIS A 2 3.08 23.81 -34.41
C HIS A 2 2.03 23.94 -33.29
N PRO A 3 1.06 23.01 -33.16
CA PRO A 3 0.20 22.99 -31.99
C PRO A 3 1.09 22.86 -30.75
N ALA A 4 0.84 23.67 -29.73
CA ALA A 4 1.57 23.58 -28.47
C ALA A 4 1.53 22.12 -27.99
N GLU A 5 2.70 21.51 -27.83
CA GLU A 5 2.80 20.15 -27.31
C GLU A 5 2.07 20.11 -25.96
N ALA A 6 1.02 19.30 -25.87
CA ALA A 6 0.30 19.12 -24.62
C ALA A 6 1.23 18.39 -23.65
N ASN A 7 1.66 19.08 -22.58
CA ASN A 7 2.47 18.48 -21.52
C ASN A 7 1.64 17.41 -20.79
N LEU A 8 1.89 16.14 -21.10
CA LEU A 8 1.31 15.01 -20.39
C LEU A 8 2.02 14.82 -19.05
N ARG A 9 1.27 14.92 -17.94
CA ARG A 9 1.78 14.55 -16.61
C ARG A 9 1.40 13.10 -16.31
N LEU A 10 2.40 12.22 -16.31
CA LEU A 10 2.24 10.81 -15.95
C LEU A 10 2.76 10.55 -14.54
N VAL A 11 2.00 9.79 -13.75
CA VAL A 11 2.45 9.21 -12.48
C VAL A 11 2.51 7.70 -12.66
N VAL A 12 3.69 7.13 -12.42
CA VAL A 12 3.90 5.68 -12.40
C VAL A 12 4.05 5.25 -10.94
N ASN A 13 2.98 4.66 -10.40
CA ASN A 13 2.92 4.24 -9.01
C ASN A 13 3.29 2.75 -8.87
N ALA A 14 4.21 2.43 -7.97
CA ALA A 14 4.49 1.07 -7.52
C ALA A 14 3.75 0.77 -6.21
N ASP A 15 2.90 -0.27 -6.20
CA ASP A 15 2.20 -0.72 -5.00
C ASP A 15 2.99 -1.77 -4.21
N GLY A 16 2.67 -1.90 -2.92
CA GLY A 16 3.22 -2.95 -2.05
C GLY A 16 4.44 -2.54 -1.23
N PHE A 17 4.78 -1.25 -1.18
CA PHE A 17 5.86 -0.77 -0.33
C PHE A 17 5.54 -1.03 1.15
N GLY A 18 6.47 -1.66 1.86
CA GLY A 18 6.29 -2.10 3.25
C GLY A 18 5.51 -3.39 3.45
N MET A 19 5.04 -4.08 2.39
CA MET A 19 4.50 -5.44 2.50
C MET A 19 5.61 -6.48 2.67
N ASP A 20 6.71 -6.30 1.94
CA ASP A 20 7.89 -7.16 1.99
C ASP A 20 9.14 -6.31 1.67
N SER A 21 10.27 -6.68 2.26
CA SER A 21 11.53 -5.97 2.05
C SER A 21 12.01 -6.04 0.59
N SER A 22 11.79 -7.17 -0.09
CA SER A 22 12.16 -7.35 -1.50
C SER A 22 11.29 -6.49 -2.44
N LEU A 23 9.99 -6.37 -2.17
CA LEU A 23 9.08 -5.49 -2.93
C LEU A 23 9.48 -4.02 -2.78
N SER A 24 9.81 -3.61 -1.55
CA SER A 24 10.22 -2.24 -1.25
C SER A 24 11.56 -1.90 -1.91
N ARG A 25 12.55 -2.80 -1.84
CA ARG A 25 13.84 -2.65 -2.54
C ARG A 25 13.67 -2.61 -4.05
N GLY A 26 12.82 -3.47 -4.61
CA GLY A 26 12.49 -3.46 -6.04
C GLY A 26 11.84 -2.15 -6.47
N THR A 27 10.96 -1.59 -5.63
CA THR A 27 10.36 -0.27 -5.86
C THR A 27 11.42 0.85 -5.85
N LEU A 28 12.33 0.85 -4.86
CA LEU A 28 13.42 1.82 -4.81
C LEU A 28 14.34 1.72 -6.02
N GLN A 29 14.66 0.49 -6.47
CA GLN A 29 15.44 0.28 -7.67
C GLN A 29 14.70 0.79 -8.91
N ALA A 30 13.43 0.44 -9.07
CA ALA A 30 12.60 0.89 -10.21
C ALA A 30 12.36 2.41 -10.22
N HIS A 31 12.48 3.07 -9.08
CA HIS A 31 12.48 4.53 -8.98
C HIS A 31 13.83 5.14 -9.38
N ARG A 32 14.95 4.57 -8.89
CA ARG A 32 16.30 5.09 -9.15
C ARG A 32 16.79 4.84 -10.57
N GLU A 33 16.43 3.68 -11.11
CA GLU A 33 16.96 3.15 -12.39
C GLU A 33 15.87 3.01 -13.46
N GLY A 34 14.62 3.37 -13.13
CA GLY A 34 13.46 3.14 -14.00
C GLY A 34 12.50 4.31 -14.05
N ILE A 35 11.21 4.00 -14.26
CA ILE A 35 10.16 4.98 -14.52
C ILE A 35 9.24 5.24 -13.32
N VAL A 36 9.46 4.58 -12.18
CA VAL A 36 8.57 4.73 -11.01
C VAL A 36 8.73 6.13 -10.44
N THR A 37 7.62 6.85 -10.34
CA THR A 37 7.57 8.23 -9.83
C THR A 37 6.90 8.33 -8.46
N SER A 38 6.13 7.31 -8.06
CA SER A 38 5.50 7.27 -6.75
C SER A 38 5.35 5.84 -6.22
N THR A 39 5.08 5.73 -4.92
CA THR A 39 4.70 4.48 -4.29
C THR A 39 3.63 4.68 -3.23
N SER A 40 2.92 3.61 -2.89
CA SER A 40 1.96 3.59 -1.80
C SER A 40 2.42 2.63 -0.69
N VAL A 41 2.55 3.15 0.52
CA VAL A 41 3.06 2.43 1.69
C VAL A 41 1.91 1.76 2.43
N ILE A 42 2.05 0.47 2.74
CA ILE A 42 1.03 -0.22 3.53
C ILE A 42 1.06 0.24 4.99
N GLY A 43 -0.10 0.69 5.49
CA GLY A 43 -0.19 1.36 6.79
C GLY A 43 0.13 0.47 8.00
N ASN A 44 0.02 -0.85 7.84
CA ASN A 44 0.34 -1.86 8.85
C ASN A 44 1.66 -2.61 8.55
N CYS A 45 2.63 -1.92 7.93
CA CYS A 45 3.97 -2.47 7.71
C CYS A 45 4.61 -2.93 9.03
N ALA A 46 5.42 -4.00 8.94
CA ALA A 46 6.03 -4.61 10.12
C ALA A 46 7.10 -3.73 10.78
N ASP A 47 7.86 -2.98 9.98
CA ASP A 47 8.95 -2.10 10.45
C ASP A 47 8.80 -0.68 9.90
N PRO A 48 8.05 0.20 10.58
CA PRO A 48 7.89 1.59 10.13
C PRO A 48 9.19 2.41 10.19
N VAL A 49 10.20 1.97 10.96
CA VAL A 49 11.50 2.66 11.05
C VAL A 49 12.30 2.42 9.78
N GLU A 50 12.42 1.16 9.34
CA GLU A 50 13.07 0.80 8.07
C GLU A 50 12.41 1.52 6.88
N ILE A 51 11.08 1.54 6.84
CA ILE A 51 10.33 2.24 5.80
C ILE A 51 10.65 3.73 5.79
N ARG A 52 10.71 4.37 6.96
CA ARG A 52 11.08 5.79 7.06
C ARG A 52 12.50 6.03 6.55
N GLU A 53 13.46 5.18 6.90
CA GLU A 53 14.85 5.31 6.45
C GLU A 53 14.96 5.20 4.93
N TRP A 54 14.32 4.19 4.33
CA TRP A 54 14.29 4.00 2.88
C TRP A 54 13.68 5.18 2.13
N LEU A 55 12.53 5.68 2.60
CA LEU A 55 11.87 6.83 1.97
C LEU A 55 12.67 8.12 2.16
N SER A 56 13.33 8.30 3.30
CA SER A 56 14.22 9.45 3.52
C SER A 56 15.43 9.44 2.57
N ALA A 57 15.85 8.26 2.10
CA ALA A 57 16.90 8.07 1.11
C ALA A 57 16.41 8.16 -0.35
N ALA A 58 15.14 8.50 -0.59
CA ALA A 58 14.54 8.68 -1.91
C ALA A 58 13.59 9.90 -1.92
N PRO A 59 14.11 11.13 -1.72
CA PRO A 59 13.30 12.33 -1.51
C PRO A 59 12.44 12.73 -2.72
N ASP A 60 12.79 12.29 -3.94
CA ASP A 60 12.05 12.59 -5.17
C ASP A 60 10.96 11.54 -5.48
N LEU A 61 10.84 10.47 -4.68
CA LEU A 61 9.78 9.49 -4.80
C LEU A 61 8.49 10.02 -4.17
N GLY A 62 7.42 10.16 -4.95
CA GLY A 62 6.11 10.48 -4.38
C GLY A 62 5.62 9.37 -3.45
N VAL A 63 5.08 9.72 -2.27
CA VAL A 63 4.62 8.73 -1.28
C VAL A 63 3.14 8.93 -0.95
N GLY A 64 2.36 7.85 -1.12
CA GLY A 64 0.97 7.74 -0.71
C GLY A 64 0.74 6.62 0.31
N VAL A 65 -0.53 6.42 0.70
CA VAL A 65 -0.96 5.34 1.60
C VAL A 65 -1.67 4.24 0.82
N HIS A 66 -1.29 2.98 1.08
CA HIS A 66 -1.98 1.80 0.60
C HIS A 66 -2.85 1.23 1.72
N LEU A 67 -4.16 1.49 1.66
CA LEU A 67 -5.12 0.94 2.60
C LEU A 67 -5.38 -0.54 2.28
N THR A 68 -5.50 -1.38 3.31
CA THR A 68 -5.75 -2.81 3.13
C THR A 68 -6.80 -3.33 4.10
N LEU A 69 -7.56 -4.32 3.63
CA LEU A 69 -8.43 -5.18 4.42
C LEU A 69 -8.06 -6.66 4.23
N THR A 70 -6.91 -6.94 3.61
CA THR A 70 -6.54 -8.31 3.23
C THR A 70 -5.10 -8.71 3.52
N VAL A 71 -4.28 -7.78 4.00
CA VAL A 71 -2.85 -8.01 4.23
C VAL A 71 -2.52 -7.69 5.68
N GLY A 72 -1.90 -8.63 6.38
CA GLY A 72 -1.35 -8.40 7.72
C GLY A 72 -2.38 -8.28 8.84
N SER A 73 -1.93 -7.72 9.96
CA SER A 73 -2.76 -7.43 11.14
C SER A 73 -3.24 -5.98 11.13
N PRO A 74 -4.40 -5.66 11.71
CA PRO A 74 -4.86 -4.27 11.78
C PRO A 74 -3.94 -3.40 12.64
N VAL A 75 -3.91 -2.10 12.35
CA VAL A 75 -3.30 -1.09 13.25
C VAL A 75 -4.19 -0.81 14.45
N ALA A 76 -5.51 -0.81 14.24
CA ALA A 76 -6.48 -0.61 15.31
C ALA A 76 -6.58 -1.85 16.22
N HIS A 77 -6.93 -1.64 17.48
CA HIS A 77 -7.13 -2.75 18.42
C HIS A 77 -8.27 -3.67 17.93
N PRO A 78 -8.10 -5.00 17.88
CA PRO A 78 -9.08 -5.93 17.30
C PRO A 78 -10.51 -5.77 17.81
N SER A 79 -10.67 -5.48 19.11
CA SER A 79 -11.99 -5.27 19.72
C SER A 79 -12.79 -4.10 19.12
N SER A 80 -12.13 -3.12 18.50
CA SER A 80 -12.75 -1.93 17.90
C SER A 80 -13.23 -2.14 16.46
N ILE A 81 -12.76 -3.20 15.80
CA ILE A 81 -12.97 -3.44 14.36
C ILE A 81 -13.33 -4.91 14.07
N ARG A 82 -14.01 -5.58 15.00
CA ARG A 82 -14.31 -7.03 14.89
C ARG A 82 -15.01 -7.46 13.60
N SER A 83 -15.75 -6.56 12.95
CA SER A 83 -16.41 -6.82 11.66
C SER A 83 -15.43 -7.00 10.49
N LEU A 84 -14.18 -6.55 10.65
CA LEU A 84 -13.13 -6.60 9.64
C LEU A 84 -12.17 -7.78 9.80
N LEU A 85 -12.33 -8.60 10.84
CA LEU A 85 -11.33 -9.60 11.24
C LEU A 85 -11.84 -11.02 11.09
N GLY A 86 -10.92 -11.92 10.75
CA GLY A 86 -11.11 -13.36 10.80
C GLY A 86 -11.02 -13.91 12.24
N PRO A 87 -11.17 -15.24 12.41
CA PRO A 87 -11.12 -15.90 13.72
C PRO A 87 -9.80 -15.76 14.49
N ASP A 88 -8.73 -15.35 13.82
CA ASP A 88 -7.36 -15.18 14.34
C ASP A 88 -6.99 -13.71 14.60
N ASP A 89 -7.98 -12.81 14.65
CA ASP A 89 -7.82 -11.35 14.79
C ASP A 89 -6.97 -10.70 13.68
N ARG A 90 -6.87 -11.35 12.51
CA ARG A 90 -6.19 -10.82 11.31
C ARG A 90 -7.19 -10.40 10.25
N PHE A 91 -6.72 -9.60 9.30
CA PHE A 91 -7.48 -9.37 8.09
C PHE A 91 -7.63 -10.67 7.27
N PRO A 92 -8.78 -10.87 6.59
CA PRO A 92 -8.99 -12.00 5.68
C PRO A 92 -7.89 -12.07 4.62
N SER A 93 -7.35 -13.25 4.29
CA SER A 93 -6.25 -13.36 3.32
C SER A 93 -6.70 -13.22 1.85
N GLN A 94 -8.01 -13.24 1.61
CA GLN A 94 -8.60 -13.19 0.27
C GLN A 94 -9.64 -12.08 0.18
N ALA A 95 -9.63 -11.33 -0.93
CA ALA A 95 -10.62 -10.29 -1.19
C ALA A 95 -12.06 -10.84 -1.23
N SER A 96 -12.25 -12.08 -1.68
CA SER A 96 -13.56 -12.76 -1.68
C SER A 96 -14.19 -12.86 -0.30
N GLU A 97 -13.39 -13.07 0.75
CA GLU A 97 -13.88 -13.13 2.14
C GLU A 97 -14.39 -11.78 2.61
N VAL A 98 -13.69 -10.70 2.25
CA VAL A 98 -14.14 -9.32 2.52
C VAL A 98 -15.46 -9.04 1.82
N TYR A 99 -15.57 -9.37 0.52
CA TYR A 99 -16.82 -9.17 -0.23
C TYR A 99 -17.98 -10.01 0.32
N LEU A 100 -17.72 -11.26 0.75
CA LEU A 100 -18.72 -12.11 1.38
C LEU A 100 -19.17 -11.57 2.74
N ALA A 101 -18.25 -11.05 3.56
CA ALA A 101 -18.58 -10.42 4.83
C ALA A 101 -19.44 -9.15 4.61
N TRP A 102 -19.12 -8.34 3.61
CA TRP A 102 -19.93 -7.19 3.20
C TRP A 102 -21.33 -7.60 2.71
N ALA A 103 -21.41 -8.59 1.81
CA ALA A 103 -22.69 -9.07 1.28
C ALA A 103 -23.60 -9.68 2.37
N LYS A 104 -23.02 -10.25 3.43
CA LYS A 104 -23.75 -10.80 4.59
C LYS A 104 -24.11 -9.73 5.64
N GLY A 105 -23.73 -8.46 5.45
CA GLY A 105 -23.93 -7.40 6.44
C GLY A 105 -23.09 -7.56 7.71
N ILE A 106 -22.05 -8.41 7.66
CA ILE A 106 -21.10 -8.61 8.77
C ILE A 106 -20.13 -7.43 8.82
N LEU A 107 -19.61 -7.03 7.65
CA LEU A 107 -18.78 -5.85 7.49
C LEU A 107 -19.66 -4.60 7.47
N ARG A 108 -19.50 -3.75 8.48
CA ARG A 108 -20.28 -2.53 8.75
C ARG A 108 -19.41 -1.47 9.41
#